data_AF-A0A8H4RI83-F1
#
_entry.id   AF-A0A8H4RI83-F1
#
_cell.length_a   1.000
_cell.length_b   1.000
_cell.length_c   1.000
_cell.angle_alpha   90.00
_cell.angle_beta   90.00
_cell.angle_gamma   90.00
#
_symmetry.space_group_name_H-M   'P 1'
#
loop_
_entity.id
_entity.type
_entity.pdbx_description
1 polymer ?
#
loop_
_entity_poly.entity_id
_entity_poly.type
_entity_poly.pdbx_seq_one_letter_code
_entity_poly.pdbx_strand_id
1 'polypeptide(L)'
;MDTSLDGHKVLILLQYEPNLPFINSLRTSHPGLQVIWHNINDPNAKLPPNALETVTVLCTFQQLPTIDEAPRVQLVQLVSSGANHCYENSLYKSPNVQFCTANGIHPPQITEWVFATFLNFQHNLSRYTEAMKIGNWDDSGPTSIEDSVGLRIGVLGYGAIGRQCARVAKAFGMDVIAYTMRERSTPKARLDDSYRVADTGDPEGLLPSKWFHGTGNKDLNNFLSQDIDLLVICLPLTPLTTHMIAKEQFQILSKKRTFLSNIGRGPIVKTPDLIDALERGLIRGAALDVTDPEPLPKDHPLWKAPNIFISPHISWYSKHHVRRCLEVLALNLHRLSEGKKFVNKVDKVHGF
;
A
#
# COMPACT_ATOMS: atom_id res chain seq x y z
N MET A 1 30.60 -1.72 19.80
CA MET A 1 29.94 -3.02 19.55
C MET A 1 30.45 -3.49 18.22
N ASP A 2 30.83 -4.76 18.09
CA ASP A 2 31.20 -5.35 16.81
C ASP A 2 29.99 -5.21 15.87
N THR A 3 30.13 -4.42 14.81
CA THR A 3 29.06 -4.18 13.84
C THR A 3 29.19 -5.09 12.62
N SER A 4 30.13 -6.04 12.63
CA SER A 4 30.17 -7.09 11.62
C SER A 4 28.91 -7.97 11.74
N LEU A 5 28.43 -8.51 10.61
CA LEU A 5 27.36 -9.52 10.64
C LEU A 5 27.92 -10.93 10.88
N ASP A 6 29.09 -11.05 11.52
CA ASP A 6 29.75 -12.32 11.74
C ASP A 6 28.95 -13.16 12.75
N GLY A 7 28.63 -14.39 12.36
CA GLY A 7 27.80 -15.29 13.16
C GLY A 7 26.29 -15.03 13.06
N HIS A 8 25.86 -13.99 12.34
CA HIS A 8 24.46 -13.79 12.00
C HIS A 8 23.98 -14.82 10.98
N LYS A 9 22.73 -15.26 11.15
CA LYS A 9 22.04 -16.13 10.19
C LYS A 9 20.71 -15.50 9.79
N VAL A 10 20.49 -15.44 8.48
CA VAL A 10 19.24 -14.99 7.86
C VAL A 10 18.49 -16.21 7.34
N LEU A 11 17.27 -16.41 7.82
CA LEU A 11 16.33 -17.38 7.25
C LEU A 11 15.35 -16.66 6.33
N ILE A 12 15.34 -17.03 5.06
CA ILE A 12 14.43 -16.51 4.04
C ILE A 12 13.36 -17.56 3.75
N LEU A 13 12.12 -17.25 4.12
CA LEU A 13 10.94 -18.06 3.88
C LEU A 13 10.19 -17.48 2.69
N LEU A 14 10.50 -17.98 1.48
CA LEU A 14 9.85 -17.56 0.23
C LEU A 14 9.55 -18.77 -0.67
N GLN A 15 8.52 -18.65 -1.51
CA GLN A 15 8.14 -19.69 -2.48
C GLN A 15 9.25 -19.99 -3.50
N TYR A 16 10.02 -18.98 -3.88
CA TYR A 16 11.11 -19.12 -4.84
C TYR A 16 12.44 -18.79 -4.17
N GLU A 17 13.47 -19.51 -4.58
CA GLU A 17 14.83 -19.26 -4.11
C GLU A 17 15.28 -17.85 -4.52
N PRO A 18 15.87 -17.07 -3.60
CA PRO A 18 16.52 -15.82 -3.95
C PRO A 18 17.56 -16.06 -5.04
N ASN A 19 17.58 -15.20 -6.06
CA ASN A 19 18.50 -15.39 -7.17
C ASN A 19 19.98 -15.31 -6.73
N LEU A 20 20.86 -16.00 -7.46
CA LEU A 20 22.30 -16.02 -7.17
C LEU A 20 22.94 -14.62 -7.08
N PRO A 21 22.61 -13.64 -7.96
CA PRO A 21 23.14 -12.29 -7.83
C PRO A 21 22.85 -11.64 -6.47
N PHE A 22 21.64 -11.82 -5.93
CA PHE A 22 21.27 -11.33 -4.61
C PHE A 22 22.09 -12.00 -3.50
N ILE A 23 22.15 -13.33 -3.49
CA ILE A 23 22.91 -14.09 -2.50
C ILE A 23 24.40 -13.72 -2.53
N ASN A 24 24.98 -13.60 -3.73
CA ASN A 24 26.37 -13.19 -3.89
C ASN A 24 26.61 -11.77 -3.38
N SER A 25 25.68 -10.84 -3.64
CA SER A 25 25.80 -9.46 -3.12
C SER A 25 25.85 -9.40 -1.59
N LEU A 26 25.05 -10.24 -0.90
CA LEU A 26 25.08 -10.35 0.55
C LEU A 26 26.39 -10.95 1.05
N ARG A 27 26.88 -12.02 0.42
CA ARG A 27 28.16 -12.66 0.79
C ARG A 27 29.35 -11.72 0.57
N THR A 28 29.34 -10.93 -0.49
CA THR A 28 30.39 -9.94 -0.75
C THR A 28 30.36 -8.80 0.27
N SER A 29 29.16 -8.30 0.61
CA SER A 29 29.02 -7.17 1.55
C SER A 29 29.21 -7.61 3.00
N HIS A 30 28.88 -8.86 3.32
CA HIS A 30 28.88 -9.43 4.67
C HIS A 30 29.39 -10.89 4.67
N PRO A 31 30.72 -11.12 4.58
CA PRO A 31 31.28 -12.47 4.43
C PRO A 31 30.96 -13.45 5.56
N GLY A 32 30.76 -12.97 6.80
CA GLY A 32 30.37 -13.80 7.94
C GLY A 32 28.87 -14.08 8.07
N LEU A 33 28.03 -13.51 7.20
CA LEU A 33 26.58 -13.72 7.19
C LEU A 33 26.22 -15.05 6.53
N GLN A 34 25.49 -15.90 7.25
CA GLN A 34 24.91 -17.11 6.67
C GLN A 34 23.51 -16.83 6.14
N VAL A 35 23.25 -17.20 4.88
CA VAL A 35 21.92 -17.10 4.26
C VAL A 35 21.36 -18.49 4.07
N ILE A 36 20.20 -18.74 4.67
CA ILE A 36 19.44 -19.98 4.58
C ILE A 36 18.13 -19.64 3.87
N TRP A 37 17.81 -20.36 2.80
CA TRP A 37 16.51 -20.28 2.17
C TRP A 37 15.72 -21.56 2.45
N HIS A 38 14.42 -21.39 2.70
CA HIS A 38 13.48 -22.49 2.76
C HIS A 38 12.28 -22.18 1.88
N ASN A 39 11.91 -23.15 1.06
CA ASN A 39 10.75 -23.06 0.20
C ASN A 39 9.47 -23.15 1.04
N ILE A 40 8.57 -22.18 0.89
CA ILE A 40 7.27 -22.16 1.55
C ILE A 40 6.11 -22.18 0.54
N ASN A 41 6.02 -23.26 -0.22
CA ASN A 41 4.87 -23.50 -1.11
C ASN A 41 3.58 -23.82 -0.33
N ASP A 42 3.69 -24.31 0.91
CA ASP A 42 2.57 -24.54 1.82
C ASP A 42 2.70 -23.62 3.05
N PRO A 43 1.73 -22.72 3.33
CA PRO A 43 1.74 -21.89 4.53
C PRO A 43 1.72 -22.71 5.83
N ASN A 44 1.34 -24.00 5.80
CA ASN A 44 1.39 -24.91 6.94
C ASN A 44 2.68 -25.73 7.03
N ALA A 45 3.63 -25.55 6.11
CA ALA A 45 4.90 -26.26 6.17
C ALA A 45 5.61 -25.98 7.51
N LYS A 46 6.06 -27.05 8.17
CA LYS A 46 6.82 -26.91 9.42
C LYS A 46 8.14 -26.21 9.15
N LEU A 47 8.39 -25.14 9.90
CA LEU A 47 9.67 -24.45 9.85
C LEU A 47 10.81 -25.39 10.27
N PRO A 48 12.01 -25.27 9.67
CA PRO A 48 13.14 -26.13 10.00
C PRO A 48 13.63 -25.89 11.45
N PRO A 49 13.38 -26.80 12.42
CA PRO A 49 13.56 -26.51 13.84
C PRO A 49 15.01 -26.16 14.20
N ASN A 50 15.97 -26.95 13.68
CA ASN A 50 17.40 -26.75 13.93
C ASN A 50 17.91 -25.40 13.39
N ALA A 51 17.26 -24.82 12.38
CA ALA A 51 17.65 -23.51 11.88
C ALA A 51 17.20 -22.41 12.85
N LEU A 52 15.96 -22.48 13.35
CA LEU A 52 15.32 -21.43 14.14
C LEU A 52 16.08 -21.07 15.42
N GLU A 53 16.65 -22.06 16.12
CA GLU A 53 17.43 -21.85 17.35
C GLU A 53 18.65 -20.94 17.17
N THR A 54 19.18 -20.86 15.94
CA THR A 54 20.40 -20.11 15.62
C THR A 54 20.16 -18.90 14.72
N VAL A 55 18.94 -18.72 14.22
CA VAL A 55 18.60 -17.61 13.32
C VAL A 55 18.49 -16.31 14.08
N THR A 56 19.07 -15.27 13.50
CA THR A 56 19.05 -13.90 14.05
C THR A 56 18.15 -12.95 13.26
N VAL A 57 17.92 -13.25 11.98
CA VAL A 57 17.08 -12.47 11.08
C VAL A 57 16.12 -13.40 10.34
N LEU A 58 14.83 -13.09 10.37
CA LEU A 58 13.79 -13.84 9.67
C LEU A 58 13.16 -12.98 8.57
N CYS A 59 13.14 -13.46 7.34
CA CYS A 59 12.40 -12.84 6.23
C CYS A 59 11.21 -13.72 5.87
N THR A 60 9.98 -13.22 6.02
CA THR A 60 8.76 -14.05 5.91
C THR A 60 7.52 -13.23 5.52
N PHE A 61 6.44 -13.92 5.15
CA PHE A 61 5.11 -13.33 5.06
C PHE A 61 4.30 -13.63 6.33
N GLN A 62 3.69 -14.83 6.42
CA GLN A 62 2.80 -15.22 7.52
C GLN A 62 3.40 -16.24 8.49
N GLN A 63 4.38 -17.05 8.03
CA GLN A 63 4.99 -18.06 8.88
C GLN A 63 5.93 -17.41 9.89
N LEU A 64 5.51 -17.43 11.15
CA LEU A 64 6.27 -16.89 12.27
C LEU A 64 6.44 -17.96 13.35
N PRO A 65 7.67 -18.25 13.79
CA PRO A 65 7.88 -19.08 14.98
C PRO A 65 7.43 -18.34 16.24
N THR A 66 7.30 -19.06 17.33
CA THR A 66 7.21 -18.50 18.68
C THR A 66 8.57 -17.98 19.14
N ILE A 67 8.59 -17.16 20.19
CA ILE A 67 9.84 -16.68 20.80
C ILE A 67 10.71 -17.83 21.32
N ASP A 68 10.12 -18.93 21.78
CA ASP A 68 10.86 -20.08 22.33
C ASP A 68 11.51 -20.92 21.23
N GLU A 69 10.85 -21.03 20.07
CA GLU A 69 11.40 -21.73 18.89
C GLU A 69 12.54 -20.94 18.24
N ALA A 70 12.53 -19.61 18.33
CA ALA A 70 13.50 -18.73 17.68
C ALA A 70 14.07 -17.66 18.63
N PRO A 71 14.75 -18.07 19.72
CA PRO A 71 15.12 -17.20 20.84
C PRO A 71 16.19 -16.16 20.49
N ARG A 72 16.90 -16.33 19.36
CA ARG A 72 17.96 -15.42 18.91
C ARG A 72 17.52 -14.42 17.85
N VAL A 73 16.28 -14.50 17.36
CA VAL A 73 15.77 -13.58 16.34
C VAL A 73 15.69 -12.18 16.94
N GLN A 74 16.34 -11.22 16.28
CA GLN A 74 16.30 -9.81 16.65
C GLN A 74 15.63 -8.94 15.58
N LEU A 75 15.54 -9.43 14.35
CA LEU A 75 14.91 -8.73 13.23
C LEU A 75 14.00 -9.68 12.45
N VAL A 76 12.76 -9.26 12.25
CA VAL A 76 11.82 -9.86 11.28
C VAL A 76 11.57 -8.86 10.16
N GLN A 77 11.93 -9.22 8.93
CA GLN A 77 11.60 -8.50 7.72
C GLN A 77 10.37 -9.14 7.06
N LEU A 78 9.23 -8.48 7.14
CA LEU A 78 8.02 -8.89 6.44
C LEU A 78 8.15 -8.56 4.95
N VAL A 79 7.60 -9.43 4.10
CA VAL A 79 7.42 -9.18 2.66
C VAL A 79 6.08 -8.53 2.31
N SER A 80 5.28 -8.22 3.32
CA SER A 80 4.04 -7.46 3.21
C SER A 80 4.23 -6.00 3.62
N SER A 81 3.37 -5.11 3.10
CA SER A 81 3.35 -3.70 3.51
C SER A 81 2.66 -3.47 4.87
N GLY A 82 1.85 -4.41 5.35
CA GLY A 82 1.22 -4.37 6.68
C GLY A 82 1.68 -5.53 7.57
N ALA A 83 1.43 -5.41 8.88
CA ALA A 83 1.86 -6.36 9.91
C ALA A 83 0.70 -6.94 10.76
N ASN A 84 -0.56 -6.66 10.41
CA ASN A 84 -1.73 -7.00 11.23
C ASN A 84 -1.84 -8.50 11.53
N HIS A 85 -1.44 -9.35 10.59
CA HIS A 85 -1.45 -10.81 10.75
C HIS A 85 -0.41 -11.33 11.76
N CYS A 86 0.50 -10.48 12.24
CA CYS A 86 1.53 -10.84 13.21
C CYS A 86 1.14 -10.52 14.66
N TYR A 87 0.10 -9.71 14.90
CA TYR A 87 -0.12 -9.06 16.21
C TYR A 87 -0.26 -10.05 17.38
N GLU A 88 -0.84 -11.22 17.14
CA GLU A 88 -1.05 -12.21 18.19
C GLU A 88 0.18 -13.07 18.52
N ASN A 89 1.17 -13.10 17.62
CA ASN A 89 2.33 -13.97 17.75
C ASN A 89 3.30 -13.48 18.86
N SER A 90 3.84 -14.42 19.65
CA SER A 90 4.73 -14.11 20.79
C SER A 90 6.05 -13.45 20.38
N LEU A 91 6.59 -13.77 19.21
CA LEU A 91 7.76 -13.11 18.63
C LEU A 91 7.46 -11.65 18.30
N TYR A 92 6.26 -11.35 17.77
CA TYR A 92 5.82 -9.98 17.52
C TYR A 92 5.64 -9.18 18.81
N LYS A 93 5.06 -9.80 19.85
CA LYS A 93 4.85 -9.15 21.15
C LYS A 93 6.16 -8.87 21.91
N SER A 94 7.24 -9.58 21.59
CA SER A 94 8.54 -9.38 22.25
C SER A 94 9.13 -7.98 21.98
N PRO A 95 9.54 -7.23 23.03
CA PRO A 95 10.16 -5.91 22.87
C PRO A 95 11.57 -5.99 22.25
N ASN A 96 12.21 -7.15 22.35
CA ASN A 96 13.59 -7.37 21.88
C ASN A 96 13.66 -7.67 20.38
N VAL A 97 12.52 -7.94 19.73
CA VAL A 97 12.46 -8.27 18.30
C VAL A 97 11.92 -7.10 17.50
N GLN A 98 12.72 -6.61 16.55
CA GLN A 98 12.30 -5.55 15.64
C GLN A 98 11.54 -6.15 14.46
N PHE A 99 10.41 -5.55 14.08
CA PHE A 99 9.66 -5.93 12.87
C PHE A 99 9.75 -4.79 11.86
N CYS A 100 10.05 -5.13 10.61
CA CYS A 100 10.07 -4.20 9.48
C CYS A 100 9.13 -4.69 8.38
N THR A 101 8.45 -3.79 7.67
CA THR A 101 7.59 -4.14 6.53
C THR A 101 8.30 -3.93 5.20
N ALA A 102 7.68 -4.40 4.12
CA ALA A 102 8.02 -4.06 2.75
C ALA A 102 7.30 -2.79 2.27
N ASN A 103 7.07 -1.81 3.16
CA ASN A 103 6.53 -0.51 2.73
C ASN A 103 7.41 0.11 1.62
N GLY A 104 6.77 0.74 0.64
CA GLY A 104 7.46 1.42 -0.47
C GLY A 104 7.82 0.58 -1.69
N ILE A 105 7.59 -0.75 -1.69
CA ILE A 105 7.87 -1.59 -2.87
C ILE A 105 6.75 -1.60 -3.92
N HIS A 106 5.50 -1.45 -3.46
CA HIS A 106 4.28 -1.51 -4.26
C HIS A 106 3.80 -0.20 -4.91
N PRO A 107 4.17 1.02 -4.44
CA PRO A 107 3.63 2.27 -4.99
C PRO A 107 3.62 2.38 -6.52
N PRO A 108 4.65 1.92 -7.28
CA PRO A 108 4.60 2.00 -8.73
C PRO A 108 3.42 1.22 -9.34
N GLN A 109 3.26 -0.04 -8.94
CA GLN A 109 2.22 -0.94 -9.47
C GLN A 109 0.81 -0.48 -9.05
N ILE A 110 0.64 -0.10 -7.78
CA ILE A 110 -0.66 0.37 -7.27
C ILE A 110 -1.05 1.68 -7.95
N THR A 111 -0.10 2.59 -8.18
CA THR A 111 -0.39 3.86 -8.85
C THR A 111 -0.77 3.65 -10.32
N GLU A 112 -0.13 2.71 -11.02
CA GLU A 112 -0.57 2.31 -12.36
C GLU A 112 -2.02 1.83 -12.33
N TRP A 113 -2.42 1.00 -11.36
CA TRP A 113 -3.80 0.56 -11.22
C TRP A 113 -4.78 1.72 -10.96
N VAL A 114 -4.42 2.65 -10.06
CA VAL A 114 -5.24 3.84 -9.73
C VAL A 114 -5.50 4.67 -10.98
N PHE A 115 -4.45 5.00 -11.75
CA PHE A 115 -4.63 5.83 -12.94
C PHE A 115 -5.19 5.06 -14.13
N ALA A 116 -4.92 3.76 -14.28
CA ALA A 116 -5.55 2.94 -15.31
C ALA A 116 -7.06 2.89 -15.14
N THR A 117 -7.54 2.66 -13.91
CA THR A 117 -8.98 2.61 -13.63
C THR A 117 -9.64 3.99 -13.76
N PHE A 118 -8.98 5.05 -13.28
CA PHE A 118 -9.43 6.42 -13.45
C PHE A 118 -9.52 6.82 -14.93
N LEU A 119 -8.48 6.61 -15.73
CA LEU A 119 -8.46 6.96 -17.16
C LEU A 119 -9.44 6.09 -17.97
N ASN A 120 -9.58 4.81 -17.63
CA ASN A 120 -10.58 3.94 -18.25
C ASN A 120 -12.00 4.48 -18.04
N PHE A 121 -12.31 4.98 -16.84
CA PHE A 121 -13.58 5.65 -16.56
C PHE A 121 -13.67 6.99 -17.31
N GLN A 122 -12.68 7.87 -17.14
CA GLN A 122 -12.67 9.24 -17.65
C GLN A 122 -12.84 9.30 -19.18
N HIS A 123 -12.21 8.37 -19.90
CA HIS A 123 -12.24 8.30 -21.36
C HIS A 123 -13.17 7.21 -21.89
N ASN A 124 -14.05 6.65 -21.05
CA ASN A 124 -15.07 5.67 -21.44
C ASN A 124 -14.49 4.43 -22.16
N LEU A 125 -13.25 4.02 -21.85
CA LEU A 125 -12.56 2.96 -22.59
C LEU A 125 -13.29 1.61 -22.52
N SER A 126 -13.99 1.33 -21.42
CA SER A 126 -14.83 0.13 -21.31
C SER A 126 -16.02 0.15 -22.29
N ARG A 127 -16.68 1.30 -22.49
CA ARG A 127 -17.75 1.44 -23.49
C ARG A 127 -17.23 1.16 -24.89
N TYR A 128 -16.07 1.73 -25.24
CA TYR A 128 -15.45 1.52 -26.54
C TYR A 128 -14.97 0.07 -26.73
N THR A 129 -14.54 -0.59 -25.65
CA THR A 129 -14.19 -2.01 -25.67
C THR A 129 -15.42 -2.87 -26.02
N GLU A 130 -16.59 -2.59 -25.45
CA GLU A 130 -17.82 -3.31 -25.81
C GLU A 130 -18.29 -3.02 -27.23
N ALA A 131 -18.21 -1.76 -27.68
CA ALA A 131 -18.55 -1.38 -29.05
C ALA A 131 -17.64 -2.08 -30.07
N MET A 132 -16.32 -2.14 -29.80
CA MET A 132 -15.34 -2.83 -30.64
C MET A 132 -15.67 -4.32 -30.81
N LYS A 133 -16.09 -5.02 -29.74
CA LYS A 133 -16.42 -6.46 -29.78
C LYS A 133 -17.56 -6.80 -30.73
N ILE A 134 -18.49 -5.87 -30.96
CA ILE A 134 -19.63 -6.05 -31.86
C ILE A 134 -19.47 -5.31 -33.20
N GLY A 135 -18.28 -4.73 -33.46
CA GLY A 135 -18.01 -3.98 -34.69
C GLY A 135 -18.84 -2.70 -34.84
N ASN A 136 -19.28 -2.10 -33.72
CA ASN A 136 -20.06 -0.87 -33.73
C ASN A 136 -19.15 0.36 -33.71
N TRP A 137 -19.19 1.16 -34.77
CA TRP A 137 -18.54 2.47 -34.83
C TRP A 137 -19.52 3.54 -34.36
N ASP A 138 -19.35 4.01 -33.14
CA ASP A 138 -20.16 5.07 -32.54
C ASP A 138 -19.35 6.37 -32.49
N ASP A 139 -19.64 7.28 -33.42
CA ASP A 139 -19.02 8.60 -33.54
C ASP A 139 -19.76 9.69 -32.77
N SER A 140 -20.80 9.32 -32.00
CA SER A 140 -21.46 10.23 -31.07
C SER A 140 -20.52 10.52 -29.89
N GLY A 141 -19.63 11.50 -30.11
CA GLY A 141 -18.64 11.91 -29.13
C GLY A 141 -19.30 12.26 -27.79
N PRO A 142 -18.93 11.59 -26.68
CA PRO A 142 -19.51 11.90 -25.38
C PRO A 142 -19.11 13.32 -24.96
N THR A 143 -20.10 14.14 -24.63
CA THR A 143 -19.90 15.52 -24.14
C THR A 143 -19.34 15.59 -22.72
N SER A 144 -19.11 14.43 -22.08
CA SER A 144 -18.68 14.29 -20.69
C SER A 144 -17.20 13.93 -20.50
N ILE A 145 -16.41 13.84 -21.57
CA ILE A 145 -14.96 13.60 -21.47
C ILE A 145 -14.22 14.92 -21.24
N GLU A 146 -13.38 14.95 -20.22
CA GLU A 146 -12.39 16.00 -19.96
C GLU A 146 -11.02 15.35 -19.74
N ASP A 147 -9.95 16.01 -20.18
CA ASP A 147 -8.60 15.57 -19.83
C ASP A 147 -8.27 15.85 -18.34
N SER A 148 -7.12 15.38 -17.88
CA SER A 148 -6.74 15.49 -16.47
C SER A 148 -6.12 16.85 -16.09
N VAL A 149 -5.86 17.74 -17.05
CA VAL A 149 -5.13 18.99 -16.79
C VAL A 149 -6.00 19.91 -15.93
N GLY A 150 -5.44 20.38 -14.81
CA GLY A 150 -6.15 21.24 -13.88
C GLY A 150 -7.16 20.53 -12.96
N LEU A 151 -7.41 19.24 -13.15
CA LEU A 151 -8.19 18.44 -12.19
C LEU A 151 -7.45 18.33 -10.85
N ARG A 152 -8.20 18.13 -9.76
CA ARG A 152 -7.66 17.97 -8.42
C ARG A 152 -7.74 16.53 -7.93
N ILE A 153 -6.59 15.98 -7.54
CA ILE A 153 -6.52 14.73 -6.77
C ILE A 153 -6.47 15.03 -5.27
N GLY A 154 -7.34 14.38 -4.51
CA GLY A 154 -7.29 14.31 -3.06
C GLY A 154 -6.67 12.99 -2.63
N VAL A 155 -5.51 13.05 -1.97
CA VAL A 155 -4.82 11.87 -1.45
C VAL A 155 -5.09 11.71 0.04
N LEU A 156 -5.97 10.79 0.38
CA LEU A 156 -6.30 10.44 1.76
C LEU A 156 -5.31 9.38 2.26
N GLY A 157 -4.28 9.83 2.97
CA GLY A 157 -3.12 9.01 3.37
C GLY A 157 -1.88 9.27 2.51
N TYR A 158 -1.05 10.23 2.93
CA TYR A 158 0.16 10.63 2.19
C TYR A 158 1.43 9.83 2.58
N GLY A 159 1.31 8.50 2.56
CA GLY A 159 2.43 7.56 2.69
C GLY A 159 3.09 7.24 1.34
N ALA A 160 3.81 6.12 1.25
CA ALA A 160 4.55 5.75 0.04
C ALA A 160 3.66 5.66 -1.22
N ILE A 161 2.45 5.09 -1.11
CA ILE A 161 1.49 5.00 -2.23
C ILE A 161 0.98 6.39 -2.61
N GLY A 162 0.50 7.16 -1.63
CA GLY A 162 -0.03 8.50 -1.86
C GLY A 162 0.99 9.45 -2.52
N ARG A 163 2.26 9.36 -2.11
CA ARG A 163 3.38 10.11 -2.72
C ARG A 163 3.61 9.74 -4.18
N GLN A 164 3.54 8.46 -4.53
CA GLN A 164 3.67 8.05 -5.93
C GLN A 164 2.44 8.46 -6.76
N CYS A 165 1.24 8.38 -6.20
CA CYS A 165 0.03 8.91 -6.85
C CYS A 165 0.15 10.41 -7.12
N ALA A 166 0.67 11.19 -6.16
CA ALA A 166 0.94 12.61 -6.36
C ALA A 166 1.94 12.89 -7.48
N ARG A 167 3.04 12.14 -7.55
CA ARG A 167 4.03 12.25 -8.63
C ARG A 167 3.41 12.06 -10.00
N VAL A 168 2.61 11.02 -10.17
CA VAL A 168 1.92 10.73 -11.45
C VAL A 168 0.84 11.77 -11.74
N ALA A 169 0.08 12.21 -10.74
CA ALA A 169 -0.90 13.29 -10.90
C ALA A 169 -0.25 14.59 -11.41
N LYS A 170 0.92 14.96 -10.87
CA LYS A 170 1.66 16.13 -11.36
C LYS A 170 2.11 15.96 -12.82
N ALA A 171 2.48 14.76 -13.24
CA ALA A 171 2.81 14.48 -14.63
C ALA A 171 1.60 14.63 -15.57
N PHE A 172 0.38 14.39 -15.07
CA PHE A 172 -0.88 14.66 -15.79
C PHE A 172 -1.36 16.12 -15.71
N GLY A 173 -0.60 17.03 -15.07
CA GLY A 173 -1.00 18.43 -14.93
C GLY A 173 -2.08 18.68 -13.87
N MET A 174 -2.29 17.73 -12.95
CA MET A 174 -3.26 17.86 -11.87
C MET A 174 -2.73 18.72 -10.71
N ASP A 175 -3.65 19.29 -9.94
CA ASP A 175 -3.42 19.80 -8.60
C ASP A 175 -3.51 18.66 -7.56
N VAL A 176 -2.66 18.67 -6.54
CA VAL A 176 -2.59 17.62 -5.52
C VAL A 176 -2.85 18.22 -4.16
N ILE A 177 -3.80 17.67 -3.42
CA ILE A 177 -3.97 17.96 -1.99
C ILE A 177 -3.84 16.68 -1.17
N ALA A 178 -3.27 16.79 0.02
CA ALA A 178 -2.95 15.64 0.87
C ALA A 178 -3.66 15.74 2.22
N TYR A 179 -4.14 14.61 2.74
CA TYR A 179 -4.64 14.47 4.10
C TYR A 179 -3.81 13.46 4.89
N THR A 180 -3.37 13.85 6.09
CA THR A 180 -2.61 13.00 7.01
C THR A 180 -3.16 13.03 8.43
N MET A 181 -2.90 12.00 9.23
CA MET A 181 -3.32 11.99 10.64
C MET A 181 -2.69 13.13 11.46
N ARG A 182 -1.40 13.42 11.20
CA ARG A 182 -0.62 14.45 11.91
C ARG A 182 -0.36 15.62 10.98
N GLU A 183 -0.20 16.81 11.55
CA GLU A 183 0.16 18.02 10.82
C GLU A 183 1.55 17.89 10.15
N ARG A 184 1.67 18.49 8.96
CA ARG A 184 2.89 18.50 8.13
C ARG A 184 3.23 19.92 7.66
N SER A 185 3.29 20.87 8.59
CA SER A 185 3.45 22.30 8.31
C SER A 185 4.86 22.73 7.90
N THR A 186 5.89 21.95 8.21
CA THR A 186 7.29 22.27 7.88
C THR A 186 7.88 21.31 6.83
N PRO A 187 8.89 21.73 6.03
CA PRO A 187 9.59 20.83 5.10
C PRO A 187 10.12 19.57 5.79
N LYS A 188 10.72 19.72 6.98
CA LYS A 188 11.22 18.58 7.78
C LYS A 188 10.10 17.61 8.15
N ALA A 189 8.92 18.13 8.52
CA ALA A 189 7.78 17.27 8.82
C ALA A 189 7.28 16.53 7.57
N ARG A 190 7.49 17.05 6.35
CA ARG A 190 7.02 16.44 5.10
C ARG A 190 7.96 15.38 4.53
N LEU A 191 9.18 15.29 5.03
CA LEU A 191 10.14 14.27 4.60
C LEU A 191 9.60 12.85 4.83
N ASP A 192 9.93 11.96 3.91
CA ASP A 192 9.74 10.52 4.03
C ASP A 192 11.08 9.81 3.86
N ASP A 193 11.53 9.15 4.92
CA ASP A 193 12.77 8.40 4.99
C ASP A 193 12.55 6.88 4.88
N SER A 194 11.32 6.46 4.59
CA SER A 194 11.00 5.06 4.31
C SER A 194 11.67 4.57 3.01
N TYR A 195 11.71 3.25 2.82
CA TYR A 195 12.18 2.72 1.55
C TYR A 195 11.26 3.20 0.41
N ARG A 196 11.85 3.48 -0.75
CA ARG A 196 11.12 3.75 -1.99
C ARG A 196 11.90 3.17 -3.16
N VAL A 197 11.19 2.78 -4.21
CA VAL A 197 11.81 2.48 -5.50
C VAL A 197 12.46 3.76 -6.06
N ALA A 198 13.65 3.64 -6.65
CA ALA A 198 14.36 4.78 -7.24
C ALA A 198 13.45 5.53 -8.24
N ASP A 199 13.57 6.86 -8.29
CA ASP A 199 12.81 7.76 -9.18
C ASP A 199 11.27 7.75 -9.00
N THR A 200 10.81 7.30 -7.83
CA THR A 200 9.39 7.27 -7.46
C THR A 200 9.12 8.01 -6.16
N GLY A 201 7.85 8.33 -5.92
CA GLY A 201 7.36 9.03 -4.75
C GLY A 201 7.62 10.53 -4.78
N ASP A 202 7.64 11.10 -3.59
CA ASP A 202 7.81 12.53 -3.31
C ASP A 202 8.55 12.64 -1.97
N PRO A 203 9.84 12.29 -1.91
CA PRO A 203 10.55 12.15 -0.63
C PRO A 203 10.62 13.47 0.15
N GLU A 204 10.64 14.61 -0.54
CA GLU A 204 10.66 15.93 0.08
C GLU A 204 9.26 16.44 0.47
N GLY A 205 8.19 15.81 -0.03
CA GLY A 205 6.80 16.19 0.24
C GLY A 205 6.44 17.55 -0.36
N LEU A 206 6.94 17.84 -1.56
CA LEU A 206 6.79 19.14 -2.23
C LEU A 206 5.61 19.19 -3.20
N LEU A 207 5.06 18.03 -3.59
CA LEU A 207 4.04 17.97 -4.63
C LEU A 207 2.64 18.46 -4.20
N PRO A 208 2.16 18.26 -2.95
CA PRO A 208 0.86 18.75 -2.56
C PRO A 208 0.86 20.27 -2.44
N SER A 209 -0.09 20.92 -3.11
CA SER A 209 -0.33 22.36 -3.01
C SER A 209 -0.93 22.74 -1.66
N LYS A 210 -1.67 21.83 -1.03
CA LYS A 210 -2.26 21.98 0.31
C LYS A 210 -2.15 20.70 1.12
N TRP A 211 -1.93 20.88 2.42
CA TRP A 211 -1.88 19.81 3.41
C TRP A 211 -3.00 20.00 4.42
N PHE A 212 -3.77 18.94 4.61
CA PHE A 212 -4.83 18.82 5.60
C PHE A 212 -4.44 17.76 6.62
N HIS A 213 -4.95 17.89 7.84
CA HIS A 213 -4.70 16.90 8.86
C HIS A 213 -5.80 16.84 9.90
N GLY A 214 -5.91 15.70 10.58
CA GLY A 214 -6.83 15.52 11.69
C GLY A 214 -7.26 14.07 11.88
N THR A 215 -8.04 13.84 12.92
CA THR A 215 -8.62 12.53 13.26
C THR A 215 -10.14 12.56 13.33
N GLY A 216 -10.78 13.74 13.20
CA GLY A 216 -12.23 13.89 13.31
C GLY A 216 -12.91 14.25 11.99
N ASN A 217 -14.24 14.08 11.94
CA ASN A 217 -15.05 14.36 10.75
C ASN A 217 -14.92 15.82 10.28
N LYS A 218 -14.79 16.79 11.19
CA LYS A 218 -14.65 18.20 10.80
C LYS A 218 -13.43 18.43 9.90
N ASP A 219 -12.29 17.85 10.25
CA ASP A 219 -11.04 18.00 9.50
C ASP A 219 -11.12 17.27 8.16
N LEU A 220 -11.65 16.04 8.18
CA LEU A 220 -11.90 15.26 6.98
C LEU A 220 -12.84 15.98 6.01
N ASN A 221 -13.96 16.50 6.51
CA ASN A 221 -14.96 17.19 5.70
C ASN A 221 -14.38 18.46 5.07
N ASN A 222 -13.53 19.20 5.80
CA ASN A 222 -12.81 20.35 5.26
C ASN A 222 -11.88 19.95 4.10
N PHE A 223 -11.22 18.80 4.19
CA PHE A 223 -10.42 18.26 3.08
C PHE A 223 -11.28 17.83 1.89
N LEU A 224 -12.36 17.09 2.15
CA LEU A 224 -13.23 16.58 1.07
C LEU A 224 -13.99 17.71 0.35
N SER A 225 -14.22 18.85 0.99
CA SER A 225 -14.90 20.00 0.40
C SER A 225 -14.05 20.81 -0.58
N GLN A 226 -12.79 20.42 -0.82
CA GLN A 226 -11.83 21.17 -1.65
C GLN A 226 -11.95 20.89 -3.15
N ASP A 227 -13.16 20.65 -3.65
CA ASP A 227 -13.43 20.41 -5.07
C ASP A 227 -12.56 19.30 -5.69
N ILE A 228 -12.55 18.12 -5.06
CA ILE A 228 -11.76 16.97 -5.51
C ILE A 228 -12.42 16.29 -6.72
N ASP A 229 -11.65 16.08 -7.79
CA ASP A 229 -12.09 15.32 -8.96
C ASP A 229 -11.80 13.82 -8.79
N LEU A 230 -10.64 13.46 -8.23
CA LEU A 230 -10.23 12.09 -7.94
C LEU A 230 -9.84 11.96 -6.46
N LEU A 231 -10.58 11.19 -5.68
CA LEU A 231 -10.21 10.85 -4.30
C LEU A 231 -9.50 9.49 -4.29
N VAL A 232 -8.25 9.44 -3.85
CA VAL A 232 -7.50 8.19 -3.65
C VAL A 232 -7.34 7.91 -2.16
N ILE A 233 -7.83 6.75 -1.73
CA ILE A 233 -7.78 6.29 -0.34
C ILE A 233 -6.64 5.30 -0.18
N CYS A 234 -5.62 5.72 0.57
CA CYS A 234 -4.37 5.00 0.83
C CYS A 234 -4.11 4.73 2.32
N LEU A 235 -5.15 4.85 3.16
CA LEU A 235 -5.03 4.72 4.61
C LEU A 235 -4.90 3.26 5.07
N PRO A 236 -4.19 2.99 6.18
CA PRO A 236 -4.33 1.73 6.91
C PRO A 236 -5.72 1.64 7.56
N LEU A 237 -6.18 0.41 7.84
CA LEU A 237 -7.39 0.19 8.64
C LEU A 237 -7.06 0.24 10.13
N THR A 238 -7.76 1.11 10.84
CA THR A 238 -7.65 1.36 12.28
C THR A 238 -9.05 1.72 12.79
N PRO A 239 -9.31 1.70 14.11
CA PRO A 239 -10.58 2.20 14.65
C PRO A 239 -10.94 3.62 14.21
N LEU A 240 -9.94 4.47 13.94
CA LEU A 240 -10.14 5.85 13.46
C LEU A 240 -10.51 5.93 11.97
N THR A 241 -10.15 4.93 11.17
CA THR A 241 -10.34 4.94 9.71
C THR A 241 -11.48 4.05 9.25
N THR A 242 -11.98 3.15 10.11
CA THR A 242 -13.17 2.34 9.84
C THR A 242 -14.38 3.23 9.56
N HIS A 243 -15.02 3.03 8.41
CA HIS A 243 -16.19 3.74 7.92
C HIS A 243 -16.03 5.27 7.88
N MET A 244 -14.79 5.74 7.72
CA MET A 244 -14.47 7.17 7.61
C MET A 244 -15.13 7.83 6.40
N ILE A 245 -15.33 7.07 5.31
CA ILE A 245 -16.09 7.53 4.15
C ILE A 245 -17.47 6.86 4.18
N ALA A 246 -18.48 7.63 4.54
CA ALA A 246 -19.87 7.20 4.67
C ALA A 246 -20.83 8.23 4.04
N LYS A 247 -22.12 8.12 4.32
CA LYS A 247 -23.18 8.96 3.75
C LYS A 247 -22.88 10.48 3.77
N GLU A 248 -22.37 11.01 4.87
CA GLU A 248 -22.02 12.44 5.00
C GLU A 248 -20.93 12.84 4.01
N GLN A 249 -19.85 12.05 3.93
CA GLN A 249 -18.71 12.32 3.07
C GLN A 249 -19.09 12.22 1.59
N PHE A 250 -19.93 11.26 1.21
CA PHE A 250 -20.46 11.18 -0.16
C PHE A 250 -21.31 12.40 -0.52
N GLN A 251 -22.03 12.99 0.43
CA GLN A 251 -22.77 14.22 0.18
C GLN A 251 -21.84 15.41 -0.10
N ILE A 252 -20.70 15.49 0.59
CA ILE A 252 -19.68 16.53 0.33
C ILE A 252 -19.07 16.34 -1.06
N LEU A 253 -18.66 15.11 -1.39
CA LEU A 253 -18.07 14.75 -2.68
C LEU A 253 -19.04 14.96 -3.86
N SER A 254 -20.36 15.03 -3.60
CA SER A 254 -21.37 15.25 -4.64
C SER A 254 -21.23 16.58 -5.37
N LYS A 255 -20.63 17.59 -4.74
CA LYS A 255 -20.39 18.90 -5.36
C LYS A 255 -19.61 18.80 -6.68
N LYS A 256 -18.63 17.89 -6.74
CA LYS A 256 -17.79 17.64 -7.91
C LYS A 256 -18.06 16.29 -8.57
N ARG A 257 -19.02 15.53 -8.03
CA ARG A 257 -19.28 14.14 -8.41
C ARG A 257 -17.97 13.37 -8.49
N THR A 258 -17.20 13.42 -7.41
CA THR A 258 -15.82 12.89 -7.34
C THR A 258 -15.74 11.43 -7.80
N PHE A 259 -14.65 11.03 -8.47
CA PHE A 259 -14.33 9.63 -8.69
C PHE A 259 -13.56 9.09 -7.47
N LEU A 260 -13.98 7.97 -6.92
CA LEU A 260 -13.35 7.37 -5.73
C LEU A 260 -12.47 6.19 -6.13
N SER A 261 -11.22 6.15 -5.66
CA SER A 261 -10.31 5.02 -5.79
C SER A 261 -9.92 4.53 -4.39
N ASN A 262 -10.31 3.31 -4.01
CA ASN A 262 -9.91 2.69 -2.75
C ASN A 262 -8.90 1.56 -2.99
N ILE A 263 -7.66 1.81 -2.58
CA ILE A 263 -6.54 0.86 -2.60
C ILE A 263 -6.01 0.56 -1.18
N GLY A 264 -6.70 1.06 -0.17
CA GLY A 264 -6.35 0.92 1.24
C GLY A 264 -6.93 -0.37 1.81
N ARG A 265 -8.09 -0.26 2.45
CA ARG A 265 -8.85 -1.40 3.01
C ARG A 265 -10.34 -1.18 2.78
N GLY A 266 -11.08 -2.26 2.54
CA GLY A 266 -12.52 -2.23 2.29
C GLY A 266 -13.31 -1.46 3.35
N PRO A 267 -13.19 -1.82 4.64
CA PRO A 267 -13.97 -1.19 5.72
C PRO A 267 -13.71 0.29 5.97
N ILE A 268 -12.77 0.94 5.26
CA ILE A 268 -12.61 2.40 5.33
C ILE A 268 -13.81 3.11 4.70
N VAL A 269 -14.39 2.50 3.66
CA VAL A 269 -15.59 2.97 2.98
C VAL A 269 -16.76 2.12 3.44
N LYS A 270 -17.84 2.75 3.90
CA LYS A 270 -19.04 2.02 4.30
C LYS A 270 -19.81 1.54 3.05
N THR A 271 -19.70 0.25 2.74
CA THR A 271 -20.19 -0.34 1.48
C THR A 271 -21.64 0.00 1.12
N PRO A 272 -22.64 -0.07 2.03
CA PRO A 272 -24.02 0.30 1.68
C PRO A 272 -24.18 1.77 1.27
N ASP A 273 -23.44 2.68 1.91
CA ASP A 273 -23.49 4.12 1.61
C ASP A 273 -22.79 4.41 0.26
N LEU A 274 -21.76 3.64 -0.10
CA LEU A 274 -21.12 3.72 -1.42
C LEU A 274 -22.08 3.31 -2.54
N ILE A 275 -22.83 2.21 -2.34
CA ILE A 275 -23.82 1.74 -3.31
C ILE A 275 -24.89 2.81 -3.50
N ASP A 276 -25.46 3.36 -2.43
CA ASP A 276 -26.43 4.47 -2.49
C ASP A 276 -25.87 5.69 -3.23
N ALA A 277 -24.62 6.05 -2.95
CA ALA A 277 -23.96 7.19 -3.60
C ALA A 277 -23.76 6.99 -5.11
N LEU A 278 -23.46 5.77 -5.56
CA LEU A 278 -23.34 5.43 -6.98
C LEU A 278 -24.72 5.41 -7.66
N GLU A 279 -25.70 4.74 -7.05
CA GLU A 279 -27.07 4.65 -7.59
C GLU A 279 -27.75 6.02 -7.73
N ARG A 280 -27.53 6.90 -6.76
CA ARG A 280 -28.06 8.27 -6.78
C ARG A 280 -27.19 9.25 -7.56
N GLY A 281 -26.05 8.80 -8.10
CA GLY A 281 -25.12 9.62 -8.88
C GLY A 281 -24.44 10.73 -8.09
N LEU A 282 -24.36 10.61 -6.76
CA LEU A 282 -23.62 11.54 -5.89
C LEU A 282 -22.13 11.54 -6.26
N ILE A 283 -21.56 10.37 -6.50
CA ILE A 283 -20.23 10.24 -7.10
C ILE A 283 -20.36 9.72 -8.53
N ARG A 284 -19.40 10.05 -9.41
CA ARG A 284 -19.50 9.66 -10.83
C ARG A 284 -19.10 8.21 -11.10
N GLY A 285 -18.25 7.65 -10.24
CA GLY A 285 -17.80 6.27 -10.32
C GLY A 285 -16.84 5.93 -9.19
N ALA A 286 -16.53 4.65 -9.06
CA ALA A 286 -15.56 4.16 -8.08
C ALA A 286 -14.72 3.00 -8.63
N ALA A 287 -13.46 2.94 -8.21
CA ALA A 287 -12.58 1.79 -8.41
C ALA A 287 -12.15 1.23 -7.05
N LEU A 288 -12.40 -0.05 -6.82
CA LEU A 288 -12.10 -0.74 -5.57
C LEU A 288 -11.17 -1.92 -5.84
N ASP A 289 -9.95 -1.88 -5.31
CA ASP A 289 -9.12 -3.09 -5.21
C ASP A 289 -9.40 -3.85 -3.91
N VAL A 290 -10.08 -3.21 -2.97
CA VAL A 290 -10.42 -3.75 -1.65
C VAL A 290 -11.90 -3.55 -1.37
N THR A 291 -12.51 -4.53 -0.71
CA THR A 291 -13.96 -4.60 -0.50
C THR A 291 -14.28 -5.02 0.93
N ASP A 292 -15.51 -4.82 1.37
CA ASP A 292 -15.99 -5.34 2.65
C ASP A 292 -17.34 -6.02 2.42
N PRO A 293 -17.43 -7.37 2.55
CA PRO A 293 -16.37 -8.30 3.01
C PRO A 293 -15.38 -8.72 1.90
N GLU A 294 -14.28 -9.39 2.30
CA GLU A 294 -13.30 -10.02 1.41
C GLU A 294 -13.11 -11.52 1.75
N PRO A 295 -13.18 -12.46 0.78
CA PRO A 295 -13.55 -12.27 -0.63
C PRO A 295 -14.99 -11.78 -0.80
N LEU A 296 -15.25 -10.96 -1.83
CA LEU A 296 -16.58 -10.43 -2.09
C LEU A 296 -17.53 -11.54 -2.58
N PRO A 297 -18.66 -11.82 -1.89
CA PRO A 297 -19.58 -12.87 -2.29
C PRO A 297 -20.14 -12.65 -3.70
N LYS A 298 -20.35 -13.73 -4.45
CA LYS A 298 -20.82 -13.68 -5.85
C LYS A 298 -22.14 -12.90 -6.05
N ASP A 299 -23.03 -12.94 -5.05
CA ASP A 299 -24.37 -12.33 -5.11
C ASP A 299 -24.40 -10.95 -4.43
N HIS A 300 -23.25 -10.42 -4.01
CA HIS A 300 -23.17 -9.15 -3.29
C HIS A 300 -23.61 -7.97 -4.20
N PRO A 301 -24.47 -7.04 -3.72
CA PRO A 301 -25.03 -5.96 -4.55
C PRO A 301 -23.98 -5.01 -5.15
N LEU A 302 -22.82 -4.88 -4.51
CA LEU A 302 -21.70 -4.06 -5.00
C LEU A 302 -21.26 -4.43 -6.43
N TRP A 303 -21.39 -5.70 -6.84
CA TRP A 303 -21.09 -6.13 -8.23
C TRP A 303 -22.00 -5.48 -9.28
N LYS A 304 -23.18 -5.03 -8.88
CA LYS A 304 -24.22 -4.45 -9.77
C LYS A 304 -24.33 -2.94 -9.63
N ALA A 305 -23.57 -2.31 -8.73
CA ALA A 305 -23.58 -0.87 -8.57
C ALA A 305 -23.13 -0.20 -9.89
N PRO A 306 -23.72 0.93 -10.28
CA PRO A 306 -23.36 1.59 -11.53
C PRO A 306 -21.95 2.17 -11.44
N ASN A 307 -21.24 2.24 -12.58
CA ASN A 307 -19.95 2.93 -12.72
C ASN A 307 -18.87 2.47 -11.72
N ILE A 308 -18.90 1.20 -11.33
CA ILE A 308 -17.93 0.60 -10.42
C ILE A 308 -16.95 -0.32 -11.15
N PHE A 309 -15.68 -0.28 -10.75
CA PHE A 309 -14.67 -1.26 -11.11
C PHE A 309 -14.19 -1.96 -9.84
N ILE A 310 -14.10 -3.29 -9.85
CA ILE A 310 -13.67 -4.09 -8.70
C ILE A 310 -12.57 -5.05 -9.15
N SER A 311 -11.44 -5.06 -8.45
CA SER A 311 -10.41 -6.09 -8.58
C SER A 311 -10.20 -6.82 -7.26
N PRO A 312 -9.78 -8.10 -7.29
CA PRO A 312 -9.75 -8.96 -6.11
C PRO A 312 -8.46 -8.76 -5.29
N HIS A 313 -8.22 -7.55 -4.77
CA HIS A 313 -7.07 -7.22 -3.91
C HIS A 313 -5.72 -7.58 -4.55
N ILE A 314 -5.54 -7.12 -5.79
CA ILE A 314 -4.44 -7.52 -6.68
C ILE A 314 -3.66 -6.34 -7.27
N SER A 315 -4.02 -5.09 -6.94
CA SER A 315 -3.34 -3.89 -7.45
C SER A 315 -1.83 -3.84 -7.10
N TRP A 316 -1.38 -4.63 -6.13
CA TRP A 316 0.02 -4.71 -5.71
C TRP A 316 0.85 -5.71 -6.54
N TYR A 317 0.21 -6.65 -7.24
CA TYR A 317 0.88 -7.82 -7.81
C TYR A 317 1.82 -7.42 -8.95
N SER A 318 3.10 -7.80 -8.82
CA SER A 318 4.13 -7.46 -9.79
C SER A 318 5.22 -8.51 -9.81
N LYS A 319 5.76 -8.81 -11.00
CA LYS A 319 6.96 -9.66 -11.16
C LYS A 319 8.18 -9.13 -10.41
N HIS A 320 8.16 -7.85 -10.00
CA HIS A 320 9.23 -7.21 -9.24
C HIS A 320 9.08 -7.34 -7.72
N HIS A 321 7.97 -7.88 -7.21
CA HIS A 321 7.65 -7.94 -5.78
C HIS A 321 8.77 -8.59 -4.96
N VAL A 322 9.11 -9.84 -5.27
CA VAL A 322 10.13 -10.61 -4.53
C VAL A 322 11.48 -9.89 -4.56
N ARG A 323 11.89 -9.39 -5.73
CA ARG A 323 13.16 -8.65 -5.88
C ARG A 323 13.20 -7.44 -4.95
N ARG A 324 12.14 -6.63 -4.93
CA ARG A 324 12.08 -5.42 -4.08
C ARG A 324 12.00 -5.75 -2.59
N CYS A 325 11.31 -6.82 -2.20
CA CYS A 325 11.34 -7.31 -0.81
C CYS A 325 12.77 -7.65 -0.36
N LEU A 326 13.51 -8.35 -1.22
CA LEU A 326 14.91 -8.71 -0.96
C LEU A 326 15.83 -7.47 -0.93
N GLU A 327 15.57 -6.45 -1.75
CA GLU A 327 16.28 -5.16 -1.67
C GLU A 327 16.07 -4.47 -0.30
N VAL A 328 14.84 -4.48 0.24
CA VAL A 328 14.57 -3.96 1.59
C VAL A 328 15.29 -4.77 2.68
N LEU A 329 15.29 -6.11 2.56
CA LEU A 329 16.03 -6.99 3.47
C LEU A 329 17.53 -6.66 3.45
N ALA A 330 18.15 -6.58 2.27
CA ALA A 330 19.57 -6.26 2.13
C ALA A 330 19.89 -4.89 2.74
N LEU A 331 19.03 -3.90 2.50
CA LEU A 331 19.18 -2.57 3.08
C LEU A 331 19.11 -2.60 4.62
N ASN A 332 18.19 -3.35 5.21
CA ASN A 332 18.10 -3.48 6.67
C ASN A 332 19.24 -4.31 7.27
N LEU A 333 19.77 -5.32 6.56
CA LEU A 333 20.98 -6.04 6.95
C LEU A 333 22.21 -5.12 6.94
N HIS A 334 22.35 -4.29 5.92
CA HIS A 334 23.41 -3.28 5.88
C HIS A 334 23.29 -2.27 7.02
N ARG A 335 22.08 -1.81 7.34
CA ARG A 335 21.88 -0.93 8.50
C ARG A 335 22.15 -1.61 9.83
N LEU A 336 21.81 -2.90 9.96
CA LEU A 336 22.19 -3.72 11.11
C LEU A 336 23.72 -3.74 11.28
N SER A 337 24.46 -3.93 10.18
CA SER A 337 25.93 -3.98 10.20
C SER A 337 26.62 -2.63 10.46
N GLU A 338 25.85 -1.55 10.57
CA GLU A 338 26.35 -0.21 10.88
C GLU A 338 25.76 0.32 12.19
N GLY A 339 24.93 -0.47 12.89
CA GLY A 339 24.19 -0.01 14.06
C GLY A 339 23.18 1.12 13.76
N LYS A 340 22.75 1.26 12.50
CA LYS A 340 21.78 2.28 12.07
C LYS A 340 20.34 1.79 12.26
N LYS A 341 19.41 2.74 12.34
CA LYS A 341 17.96 2.45 12.43
C LYS A 341 17.46 1.80 11.14
N PHE A 342 16.65 0.74 11.27
CA PHE A 342 15.99 0.10 10.13
C PHE A 342 15.01 1.04 9.40
N VAL A 343 14.83 0.81 8.09
CA VAL A 343 13.67 1.36 7.38
C VAL A 343 12.45 0.51 7.62
N ASN A 344 11.28 1.14 7.50
CA ASN A 344 9.97 0.49 7.58
C ASN A 344 9.74 -0.26 8.90
N LYS A 345 10.40 0.16 9.98
CA LYS A 345 10.17 -0.39 11.30
C LYS A 345 8.71 -0.15 11.70
N VAL A 346 8.04 -1.21 12.12
CA VAL A 346 6.65 -1.17 12.61
C VAL A 346 6.62 -0.47 13.97
N ASP A 347 5.74 0.51 14.11
CA ASP A 347 5.34 1.02 15.42
C ASP A 347 4.33 0.05 16.03
N LYS A 348 4.79 -0.82 16.95
CA LYS A 348 3.93 -1.83 17.60
C LYS A 348 2.81 -1.22 18.45
N VAL A 349 2.88 0.06 18.82
CA VAL A 349 1.83 0.74 19.60
C VAL A 349 0.67 1.13 18.68
N HIS A 350 0.98 1.65 17.51
CA HIS A 350 -0.02 2.16 16.56
C HIS A 350 -0.39 1.13 15.48
N GLY A 351 0.43 0.10 15.29
CA GLY A 351 0.20 -1.01 14.38
C GLY A 351 0.68 -0.81 12.94
N PHE A 352 1.23 0.36 12.59
CA PHE A 352 1.66 0.70 11.23
C PHE A 352 2.88 1.61 11.19
#